data_AF-A0A947AJF8-F1
#
_entry.id   AF-A0A947AJF8-F1
#
_cell.length_a   1.000
_cell.length_b   1.000
_cell.length_c   1.000
_cell.angle_alpha   90.00
_cell.angle_beta   90.00
_cell.angle_gamma   90.00
#
_symmetry.space_group_name_H-M   'P 1'
#
loop_
_entity.id
_entity.type
_entity.pdbx_description
1 polymer ?
#
loop_
_entity_poly.entity_id
_entity_poly.type
_entity_poly.pdbx_seq_one_letter_code
_entity_poly.pdbx_strand_id
1 'polypeptide(L)'
;MIQLIKGFKDILPGEVEIRQQIEKIARSLFEDFAFKEIRIPILERTELFARSIGEDTDIVEKEMYTFPDRKGELITLRPEATASVVRSYIQHKLYAKDPFQKFYTIGPMFRRENPQKGRYRQFYQINAEVFGIGSSLVDAQLIMILTALCDRLSVTDVIPVINSLGCKDCRPKFKAALSDFLSTVSGSLCSDCQRRQQRNPLRVLDCKVPSCR
;
A
#
# COMPACT_ATOMS: atom_id res chain seq x y z
N MET A 1 34.58 -8.04 -7.22
CA MET A 1 33.77 -7.53 -6.09
C MET A 1 32.31 -7.56 -6.52
N ILE A 2 31.43 -8.18 -5.73
CA ILE A 2 29.99 -8.22 -6.03
C ILE A 2 29.36 -6.88 -5.60
N GLN A 3 28.44 -6.35 -6.40
CA GLN A 3 27.80 -5.04 -6.18
C GLN A 3 26.34 -5.20 -5.78
N LEU A 4 25.77 -4.17 -5.14
CA LEU A 4 24.35 -4.14 -4.77
C LEU A 4 23.44 -4.15 -6.01
N ILE A 5 22.26 -4.75 -5.85
CA ILE A 5 21.19 -4.69 -6.85
C ILE A 5 20.68 -3.25 -6.93
N LYS A 6 20.55 -2.70 -8.14
CA LYS A 6 20.02 -1.35 -8.34
C LYS A 6 18.67 -1.19 -7.63
N GLY A 7 18.54 -0.15 -6.81
CA GLY A 7 17.35 0.16 -6.01
C GLY A 7 17.28 -0.53 -4.64
N PHE A 8 18.31 -1.30 -4.26
CA PHE A 8 18.54 -1.83 -2.92
C PHE A 8 19.68 -1.06 -2.27
N LYS A 9 19.68 -0.93 -0.94
CA LYS A 9 20.69 -0.18 -0.19
C LYS A 9 20.98 -0.88 1.13
N ASP A 10 22.26 -0.97 1.48
CA ASP A 10 22.68 -1.26 2.85
C ASP A 10 22.40 -0.04 3.74
N ILE A 11 21.89 -0.29 4.93
CA ILE A 11 21.73 0.74 5.97
C ILE A 11 22.82 0.49 6.99
N LEU A 12 23.82 1.36 6.99
CA LEU A 12 25.07 1.16 7.74
C LEU A 12 24.99 1.76 9.16
N PRO A 13 25.91 1.40 10.06
CA PRO A 13 26.12 2.14 11.30
C PRO A 13 26.32 3.64 11.02
N GLY A 14 25.64 4.50 11.78
CA GLY A 14 25.54 5.94 11.54
C GLY A 14 24.30 6.36 10.73
N GLU A 15 23.71 5.46 9.95
CA GLU A 15 22.42 5.68 9.26
C GLU A 15 21.26 4.90 9.90
N VAL A 16 21.55 3.72 10.47
CA VAL A 16 20.53 2.80 11.00
C VAL A 16 19.85 3.33 12.25
N GLU A 17 20.53 4.14 13.04
CA GLU A 17 20.08 4.67 14.32
C GLU A 17 18.87 5.60 14.14
N ILE A 18 18.84 6.38 13.05
CA ILE A 18 17.68 7.22 12.71
C ILE A 18 16.45 6.34 12.46
N ARG A 19 16.60 5.21 11.77
CA ARG A 19 15.49 4.27 11.55
C ARG A 19 15.04 3.63 12.84
N GLN A 20 15.97 3.17 13.67
CA GLN A 20 15.64 2.60 14.98
C GLN A 20 14.85 3.60 15.84
N GLN A 21 15.20 4.88 15.81
CA GLN A 21 14.45 5.94 16.49
C GLN A 21 13.04 6.10 15.93
N ILE A 22 12.88 6.17 14.60
CA ILE A 22 11.56 6.24 13.95
C ILE A 22 10.69 5.04 14.33
N GLU A 23 11.25 3.84 14.27
CA GLU A 23 10.54 2.60 14.60
C GLU A 23 10.15 2.56 16.09
N LYS A 24 11.02 3.00 16.99
CA LYS A 24 10.73 3.10 18.42
C LYS A 24 9.57 4.06 18.70
N ILE A 25 9.58 5.24 18.07
CA ILE A 25 8.52 6.24 18.23
C ILE A 25 7.19 5.70 17.69
N ALA A 26 7.21 5.06 16.52
CA ALA A 26 6.02 4.46 15.93
C ALA A 26 5.44 3.34 16.80
N ARG A 27 6.28 2.43 17.33
CA ARG A 27 5.85 1.35 18.23
C ARG A 27 5.17 1.89 19.48
N SER A 28 5.81 2.85 20.15
CA SER A 28 5.23 3.50 21.34
C SER A 28 3.89 4.17 21.03
N LEU A 29 3.79 4.88 19.90
CA LEU A 29 2.52 5.51 19.50
C LEU A 29 1.42 4.46 19.26
N PHE A 30 1.71 3.37 18.56
CA PHE A 30 0.72 2.32 18.33
C PHE A 30 0.25 1.66 19.63
N GLU A 31 1.16 1.44 20.57
CA GLU A 31 0.87 0.87 21.88
C GLU A 31 -0.04 1.80 22.71
N ASP A 32 0.15 3.13 22.63
CA ASP A 32 -0.75 4.12 23.25
C ASP A 32 -2.20 4.01 22.73
N PHE A 33 -2.38 3.53 21.49
CA PHE A 33 -3.69 3.31 20.84
C PHE A 33 -4.17 1.85 20.88
N ALA A 34 -3.52 1.01 21.70
CA ALA A 34 -3.79 -0.42 21.90
C ALA A 34 -3.66 -1.30 20.64
N PHE A 35 -2.86 -0.85 19.66
CA PHE A 35 -2.45 -1.72 18.55
C PHE A 35 -1.42 -2.75 19.04
N LYS A 36 -1.44 -3.94 18.45
CA LYS A 36 -0.50 -5.03 18.74
C LYS A 36 0.38 -5.29 17.51
N GLU A 37 1.66 -5.55 17.74
CA GLU A 37 2.55 -5.91 16.63
C GLU A 37 2.14 -7.26 16.03
N ILE A 38 2.08 -7.32 14.70
CA ILE A 38 2.01 -8.56 13.94
C ILE A 38 3.23 -8.66 13.01
N ARG A 39 3.83 -9.85 12.94
CA ARG A 39 4.93 -10.14 12.00
C ARG A 39 4.44 -11.12 10.94
N ILE A 40 4.47 -10.65 9.70
CA ILE A 40 4.04 -11.38 8.52
C ILE A 40 5.26 -11.80 7.68
N PRO A 41 5.18 -12.92 6.93
CA PRO A 41 6.25 -13.35 6.02
C PRO A 41 6.64 -12.29 4.99
N ILE A 42 7.85 -12.44 4.44
CA ILE A 42 8.33 -11.63 3.31
C ILE A 42 7.81 -12.18 1.98
N LEU A 43 7.64 -13.50 1.89
CA LEU A 43 7.13 -14.20 0.72
C LEU A 43 5.73 -14.72 1.00
N GLU A 44 4.84 -14.52 0.03
CA GLU A 44 3.48 -15.07 0.02
C GLU A 44 3.19 -15.67 -1.36
N ARG A 45 2.13 -16.47 -1.46
CA ARG A 45 1.63 -16.93 -2.77
C ARG A 45 1.24 -15.73 -3.62
N THR A 46 1.63 -15.71 -4.88
CA THR A 46 1.34 -14.58 -5.80
C THR A 46 -0.15 -14.25 -5.88
N GLU A 47 -1.01 -15.27 -5.80
CA GLU A 47 -2.47 -15.11 -5.85
C GLU A 47 -3.02 -14.20 -4.76
N LEU A 48 -2.35 -14.10 -3.62
CA LEU A 48 -2.75 -13.22 -2.52
C LEU A 48 -2.80 -11.78 -2.99
N PHE A 49 -1.69 -11.30 -3.56
CA PHE A 49 -1.54 -9.91 -4.01
C PHE A 49 -2.31 -9.63 -5.30
N ALA A 50 -2.36 -10.60 -6.23
CA ALA A 50 -3.10 -10.45 -7.47
C ALA A 50 -4.59 -10.18 -7.23
N ARG A 51 -5.20 -10.92 -6.29
CA ARG A 51 -6.61 -10.76 -5.94
C ARG A 51 -6.90 -9.54 -5.06
N SER A 52 -6.04 -9.25 -4.09
CA SER A 52 -6.30 -8.21 -3.08
C SER A 52 -6.04 -6.79 -3.59
N ILE A 53 -4.93 -6.59 -4.31
CA ILE A 53 -4.53 -5.27 -4.83
C ILE A 53 -5.30 -4.96 -6.13
N GLY A 54 -5.59 -6.00 -6.90
CA GLY A 54 -6.29 -5.94 -8.17
C GLY A 54 -5.34 -6.11 -9.36
N GLU A 55 -5.74 -6.94 -10.30
CA GLU A 55 -4.94 -7.34 -11.46
C GLU A 55 -4.61 -6.17 -12.39
N ASP A 56 -5.47 -5.15 -12.45
CA ASP A 56 -5.27 -3.96 -13.30
C ASP A 56 -4.35 -2.88 -12.68
N THR A 57 -3.67 -3.20 -11.57
CA THR A 57 -2.77 -2.24 -10.92
C THR A 57 -1.35 -2.36 -11.45
N ASP A 58 -0.65 -1.23 -11.61
CA ASP A 58 0.76 -1.24 -12.02
C ASP A 58 1.60 -2.13 -11.09
N ILE A 59 1.25 -2.17 -9.79
CA ILE A 59 1.88 -3.06 -8.80
C ILE A 59 1.82 -4.51 -9.27
N VAL A 60 0.62 -5.02 -9.53
CA VAL A 60 0.41 -6.42 -9.90
C VAL A 60 0.90 -6.71 -11.31
N GLU A 61 0.65 -5.83 -12.27
CA GLU A 61 1.02 -6.08 -13.67
C GLU A 61 2.54 -6.05 -13.91
N LYS A 62 3.28 -5.17 -13.22
CA LYS A 62 4.66 -4.83 -13.61
C LYS A 62 5.65 -4.74 -12.45
N GLU A 63 5.19 -4.48 -11.23
CA GLU A 63 6.10 -4.14 -10.13
C GLU A 63 6.34 -5.29 -9.12
N MET A 64 5.61 -6.40 -9.18
CA MET A 64 5.87 -7.51 -8.25
C MET A 64 7.18 -8.24 -8.56
N TYR A 65 7.93 -8.58 -7.50
CA TYR A 65 9.02 -9.56 -7.58
C TYR A 65 8.45 -10.97 -7.40
N THR A 66 8.07 -11.59 -8.51
CA THR A 66 7.48 -12.92 -8.56
C THR A 66 8.44 -13.93 -9.18
N PHE A 67 8.53 -15.11 -8.60
CA PHE A 67 9.35 -16.21 -9.10
C PHE A 67 8.73 -17.57 -8.76
N PRO A 68 9.00 -18.62 -9.56
CA PRO A 68 8.57 -19.97 -9.22
C PRO A 68 9.38 -20.52 -8.04
N ASP A 69 8.70 -21.13 -7.09
CA ASP A 69 9.32 -22.01 -6.09
C ASP A 69 9.78 -23.32 -6.76
N ARG A 70 10.51 -24.17 -6.03
CA ARG A 70 11.03 -25.45 -6.52
C ARG A 70 9.99 -26.36 -7.17
N LYS A 71 8.72 -26.25 -6.78
CA LYS A 71 7.59 -27.02 -7.32
C LYS A 71 6.81 -26.29 -8.43
N GLY A 72 7.28 -25.13 -8.87
CA GLY A 72 6.63 -24.32 -9.91
C GLY A 72 5.55 -23.36 -9.40
N GLU A 73 5.16 -23.42 -8.13
CA GLU A 73 4.21 -22.48 -7.54
C GLU A 73 4.79 -21.06 -7.53
N LEU A 74 4.02 -20.07 -7.97
CA LEU A 74 4.47 -18.68 -7.98
C LEU A 74 4.37 -18.08 -6.58
N ILE A 75 5.50 -17.56 -6.11
CA ILE A 75 5.65 -16.80 -4.88
C ILE A 75 6.15 -15.40 -5.17
N THR A 76 5.78 -14.46 -4.32
CA THR A 76 6.03 -13.04 -4.52
C THR A 76 6.58 -12.41 -3.25
N LEU A 77 7.64 -11.63 -3.37
CA LEU A 77 8.07 -10.74 -2.28
C LEU A 77 6.99 -9.70 -2.06
N ARG A 78 6.53 -9.53 -0.83
CA ARG A 78 5.40 -8.65 -0.51
C ARG A 78 5.61 -7.21 -1.01
N PRO A 79 4.70 -6.66 -1.83
CA PRO A 79 4.77 -5.27 -2.27
C PRO A 79 4.09 -4.30 -1.29
N GLU A 80 3.33 -4.82 -0.32
CA GLU A 80 2.60 -4.13 0.74
C GLU A 80 2.27 -5.09 1.90
N ALA A 81 1.79 -4.59 3.05
CA ALA A 81 1.50 -5.40 4.23
C ALA A 81 0.03 -5.83 4.38
N THR A 82 -0.92 -4.95 4.09
CA THR A 82 -2.36 -5.09 4.29
C THR A 82 -2.87 -6.47 3.86
N ALA A 83 -2.61 -6.93 2.63
CA ALA A 83 -3.14 -8.23 2.18
C ALA A 83 -2.59 -9.40 3.00
N SER A 84 -1.32 -9.32 3.40
CA SER A 84 -0.67 -10.33 4.24
C SER A 84 -1.22 -10.31 5.67
N VAL A 85 -1.54 -9.13 6.20
CA VAL A 85 -2.20 -8.99 7.51
C VAL A 85 -3.62 -9.55 7.45
N VAL A 86 -4.40 -9.24 6.42
CA VAL A 86 -5.75 -9.79 6.19
C VAL A 86 -5.70 -11.32 6.07
N ARG A 87 -4.75 -11.86 5.30
CA ARG A 87 -4.52 -13.31 5.16
C ARG A 87 -4.24 -13.95 6.52
N SER A 88 -3.36 -13.35 7.32
CA SER A 88 -3.06 -13.81 8.68
C SER A 88 -4.28 -13.79 9.60
N TYR A 89 -5.04 -12.68 9.56
CA TYR A 89 -6.28 -12.51 10.33
C TYR A 89 -7.30 -13.61 10.04
N ILE A 90 -7.48 -13.96 8.77
CA ILE A 90 -8.40 -15.02 8.32
C ILE A 90 -7.84 -16.41 8.68
N GLN A 91 -6.58 -16.69 8.33
CA GLN A 91 -5.94 -17.99 8.50
C GLN A 91 -5.94 -18.43 9.97
N HIS A 92 -5.69 -17.51 10.89
CA HIS A 92 -5.66 -17.78 12.33
C HIS A 92 -6.99 -17.53 13.02
N LYS A 93 -8.07 -17.24 12.27
CA LYS A 93 -9.42 -16.95 12.79
C LYS A 93 -9.40 -15.93 13.93
N LEU A 94 -8.60 -14.86 13.79
CA LEU A 94 -8.40 -13.90 14.88
C LEU A 94 -9.70 -13.17 15.26
N TYR A 95 -10.62 -13.05 14.30
CA TYR A 95 -12.00 -12.55 14.50
C TYR A 95 -12.80 -13.36 15.52
N ALA A 96 -12.51 -14.66 15.69
CA ALA A 96 -13.24 -15.51 16.63
C ALA A 96 -12.76 -15.31 18.08
N LYS A 97 -11.53 -14.83 18.27
CA LYS A 97 -10.98 -14.56 19.61
C LYS A 97 -11.36 -13.18 20.12
N ASP A 98 -11.30 -12.19 19.24
CA ASP A 98 -11.74 -10.83 19.51
C ASP A 98 -12.31 -10.27 18.20
N PRO A 99 -13.59 -9.86 18.18
CA PRO A 99 -14.18 -9.28 16.98
C PRO A 99 -13.48 -7.98 16.59
N PHE A 100 -12.81 -7.29 17.50
CA PHE A 100 -12.11 -6.02 17.23
C PHE A 100 -10.61 -6.18 17.38
N GLN A 101 -9.87 -6.00 16.29
CA GLN A 101 -8.42 -6.14 16.31
C GLN A 101 -7.74 -4.91 15.73
N LYS A 102 -6.65 -4.49 16.37
CA LYS A 102 -5.77 -3.43 15.89
C LYS A 102 -4.36 -3.98 15.76
N PHE A 103 -3.84 -4.03 14.55
CA PHE A 103 -2.51 -4.55 14.27
C PHE A 103 -1.60 -3.49 13.67
N TYR A 104 -0.33 -3.49 14.06
CA TYR A 104 0.69 -2.75 13.35
C TYR A 104 1.82 -3.68 12.89
N THR A 105 2.49 -3.33 11.81
CA THR A 105 3.70 -4.05 11.36
C THR A 105 4.69 -3.09 10.72
N ILE A 106 5.98 -3.34 10.97
CA ILE A 106 7.08 -2.55 10.45
C ILE A 106 8.02 -3.49 9.72
N GLY A 107 8.37 -3.17 8.48
CA GLY A 107 9.36 -3.98 7.77
C GLY A 107 9.50 -3.66 6.29
N PRO A 108 10.35 -4.43 5.60
CA PRO A 108 10.65 -4.20 4.20
C PRO A 108 9.49 -4.63 3.29
N MET A 109 9.40 -3.95 2.15
CA MET A 109 8.49 -4.17 1.02
C MET A 109 9.28 -4.07 -0.28
N PHE A 110 8.77 -4.70 -1.33
CA PHE A 110 9.50 -4.86 -2.59
C PHE A 110 8.64 -4.50 -3.80
N ARG A 111 9.10 -3.55 -4.62
CA ARG A 111 8.45 -3.16 -5.89
C ARG A 111 9.50 -2.94 -6.97
N ARG A 112 9.32 -3.47 -8.18
CA ARG A 112 10.19 -3.28 -9.35
C ARG A 112 10.01 -1.91 -9.99
N GLU A 113 9.74 -0.91 -9.17
CA GLU A 113 9.57 0.46 -9.62
C GLU A 113 10.90 1.00 -10.19
N ASN A 114 10.80 1.93 -11.13
CA ASN A 114 11.98 2.62 -11.66
C ASN A 114 12.62 3.44 -10.54
N PRO A 115 13.88 3.14 -10.15
CA PRO A 115 14.50 3.84 -9.04
C PRO A 115 14.66 5.33 -9.34
N GLN A 116 14.11 6.16 -8.47
CA GLN A 116 14.23 7.62 -8.49
C GLN A 116 14.31 8.15 -7.05
N LYS A 117 14.52 9.46 -6.84
CA LYS A 117 14.62 10.02 -5.49
C LYS A 117 13.37 9.65 -4.66
N GLY A 118 13.58 8.94 -3.55
CA GLY A 118 12.51 8.46 -2.67
C GLY A 118 11.78 7.19 -3.13
N ARG A 119 12.12 6.61 -4.29
CA ARG A 119 11.54 5.36 -4.79
C ARG A 119 12.61 4.29 -4.92
N TYR A 120 12.58 3.34 -3.98
CA TYR A 120 13.50 2.22 -3.90
C TYR A 120 12.79 0.93 -4.29
N ARG A 121 13.58 -0.08 -4.68
CA ARG A 121 13.06 -1.42 -4.99
C ARG A 121 12.87 -2.28 -3.75
N GLN A 122 13.65 -2.02 -2.71
CA GLN A 122 13.37 -2.41 -1.33
C GLN A 122 13.19 -1.13 -0.52
N PHE A 123 12.05 -0.99 0.13
CA PHE A 123 11.74 0.13 1.02
C PHE A 123 11.08 -0.38 2.28
N TYR A 124 10.91 0.47 3.29
CA TYR A 124 10.38 0.08 4.60
C TYR A 124 9.08 0.85 4.85
N GLN A 125 8.09 0.15 5.38
CA GLN A 125 6.81 0.73 5.72
C GLN A 125 6.48 0.48 7.19
N ILE A 126 5.72 1.41 7.74
CA ILE A 126 4.99 1.28 8.99
C ILE A 126 3.51 1.17 8.60
N ASN A 127 2.86 0.07 8.96
CA ASN A 127 1.48 -0.21 8.58
C ASN A 127 0.63 -0.38 9.83
N ALA A 128 -0.63 0.07 9.76
CA ALA A 128 -1.62 -0.04 10.82
C ALA A 128 -2.95 -0.50 10.22
N GLU A 129 -3.53 -1.54 10.79
CA GLU A 129 -4.75 -2.20 10.30
C GLU A 129 -5.75 -2.35 11.44
N VAL A 130 -7.02 -2.02 11.19
CA VAL A 130 -8.10 -2.16 12.16
C VAL A 130 -9.19 -3.04 11.56
N PHE A 131 -9.61 -4.07 12.30
CA PHE A 131 -10.58 -5.05 11.86
C PHE A 131 -11.82 -5.06 12.76
N GLY A 132 -12.96 -5.38 12.16
CA GLY A 132 -14.19 -5.71 12.88
C GLY A 132 -15.08 -4.55 13.29
N ILE A 133 -14.78 -3.34 12.81
CA ILE A 133 -15.59 -2.15 13.06
C ILE A 133 -15.83 -1.39 11.76
N GLY A 134 -17.08 -1.03 11.49
CA GLY A 134 -17.50 -0.27 10.31
C GLY A 134 -17.89 1.16 10.64
N SER A 135 -17.07 1.88 11.43
CA SER A 135 -17.36 3.24 11.89
C SER A 135 -16.34 4.23 11.34
N SER A 136 -16.82 5.35 10.79
CA SER A 136 -15.97 6.45 10.29
C SER A 136 -15.08 7.08 11.36
N LEU A 137 -15.37 6.86 12.65
CA LEU A 137 -14.52 7.28 13.75
C LEU A 137 -13.17 6.54 13.74
N VAL A 138 -13.12 5.34 13.18
CA VAL A 138 -11.89 4.55 13.06
C VAL A 138 -11.00 5.13 11.96
N ASP A 139 -11.59 5.52 10.83
CA ASP A 139 -10.91 6.25 9.76
C ASP A 139 -10.31 7.56 10.29
N ALA A 140 -11.09 8.34 11.04
CA ALA A 140 -10.61 9.57 11.68
C ALA A 140 -9.49 9.31 12.69
N GLN A 141 -9.60 8.24 13.50
CA GLN A 141 -8.55 7.84 14.44
C GLN A 141 -7.26 7.45 13.72
N LEU A 142 -7.32 6.72 12.61
CA LEU A 142 -6.13 6.35 11.83
C LEU A 142 -5.44 7.58 11.23
N ILE A 143 -6.21 8.55 10.71
CA ILE A 143 -5.67 9.83 10.21
C ILE A 143 -4.99 10.58 11.36
N MET A 144 -5.62 10.68 12.52
CA MET A 144 -5.06 11.32 13.71
C MET A 144 -3.79 10.62 14.20
N ILE A 145 -3.72 9.28 14.17
CA ILE A 145 -2.51 8.54 14.51
C ILE A 145 -1.38 8.87 13.54
N LEU A 146 -1.67 8.97 12.24
CA LEU A 146 -0.67 9.36 11.25
C LEU A 146 -0.15 10.79 11.49
N THR A 147 -1.02 11.75 11.78
CA THR A 147 -0.58 13.13 12.10
C THR A 147 0.21 13.17 13.41
N ALA A 148 -0.24 12.45 14.45
CA ALA A 148 0.49 12.34 15.70
C ALA A 148 1.86 11.69 15.54
N LEU A 149 2.02 10.74 14.61
CA LEU A 149 3.31 10.16 14.27
C LEU A 149 4.22 11.23 13.65
N CYS A 150 3.72 12.02 12.70
CA CYS A 150 4.47 13.12 12.12
C CYS A 150 4.90 14.14 13.18
N ASP A 151 4.01 14.50 14.11
CA ASP A 151 4.31 15.41 15.22
C ASP A 151 5.39 14.85 16.14
N ARG A 152 5.31 13.57 16.55
CA ARG A 152 6.34 12.92 17.38
C ARG A 152 7.69 12.80 16.68
N LEU A 153 7.69 12.80 15.35
CA LEU A 153 8.88 12.80 14.52
C LEU A 153 9.35 14.21 14.15
N SER A 154 8.70 15.26 14.68
CA SER A 154 8.97 16.67 14.39
C SER A 154 8.86 17.04 12.90
N VAL A 155 7.94 16.40 12.17
CA VAL A 155 7.60 16.72 10.78
C VAL A 155 6.40 17.65 10.77
N THR A 156 6.64 18.96 10.70
CA THR A 156 5.63 20.00 11.00
C THR A 156 4.78 20.43 9.81
N ASP A 157 5.20 20.17 8.57
CA ASP A 157 4.53 20.65 7.36
C ASP A 157 3.68 19.55 6.68
N VAL A 158 2.87 18.85 7.48
CA VAL A 158 2.03 17.74 7.01
C VAL A 158 0.58 18.17 6.89
N ILE A 159 0.01 18.03 5.69
CA ILE A 159 -1.39 18.34 5.40
C ILE A 159 -2.13 17.03 5.03
N PRO A 160 -3.08 16.56 5.86
CA PRO A 160 -3.93 15.44 5.49
C PRO A 160 -4.84 15.82 4.31
N VAL A 161 -4.81 15.01 3.25
CA VAL A 161 -5.72 15.14 2.10
C VAL A 161 -6.63 13.92 2.08
N ILE A 162 -7.94 14.16 2.18
CA ILE A 162 -8.95 13.10 2.33
C ILE A 162 -9.81 13.03 1.06
N ASN A 163 -10.17 11.82 0.67
CA ASN A 163 -11.11 11.53 -0.41
C ASN A 163 -11.91 10.25 -0.08
N SER A 164 -13.04 10.03 -0.75
CA SER A 164 -13.82 8.79 -0.67
C SER A 164 -14.05 8.21 -2.06
N LEU A 165 -13.83 6.90 -2.19
CA LEU A 165 -14.16 6.15 -3.42
C LEU A 165 -15.66 5.75 -3.48
N GLY A 166 -16.45 6.18 -2.49
CA GLY A 166 -17.87 5.85 -2.37
C GLY A 166 -18.13 4.40 -1.98
N CYS A 167 -19.41 4.00 -2.07
CA CYS A 167 -19.83 2.63 -1.79
C CYS A 167 -20.04 1.82 -3.08
N LYS A 168 -20.44 0.56 -2.92
CA LYS A 168 -20.79 -0.36 -4.01
C LYS A 168 -21.89 0.17 -4.95
N ASP A 169 -22.74 1.08 -4.49
CA ASP A 169 -23.83 1.67 -5.29
C ASP A 169 -23.43 3.01 -5.93
N CYS A 170 -22.53 3.77 -5.30
CA CYS A 170 -22.02 5.04 -5.84
C CYS A 170 -20.98 4.81 -6.95
N ARG A 171 -20.04 3.90 -6.72
CA ARG A 171 -18.87 3.70 -7.60
C ARG A 171 -19.24 3.29 -9.03
N PRO A 172 -20.22 2.40 -9.28
CA PRO A 172 -20.63 2.06 -10.65
C PRO A 172 -21.18 3.27 -11.41
N LYS A 173 -22.00 4.10 -10.76
CA LYS A 173 -22.58 5.31 -11.37
C LYS A 173 -21.49 6.32 -11.75
N PHE A 174 -20.55 6.56 -10.84
CA PHE A 174 -19.41 7.44 -11.12
C PHE A 174 -18.52 6.89 -12.25
N LYS A 175 -18.26 5.58 -12.25
CA LYS A 175 -17.51 4.94 -13.33
C LYS A 175 -18.19 5.11 -14.69
N ALA A 176 -19.51 4.91 -14.77
CA ALA A 176 -20.26 5.09 -16.01
C ALA A 176 -20.14 6.55 -16.51
N ALA A 177 -20.43 7.53 -15.64
CA ALA A 177 -20.30 8.94 -16.00
C ALA A 177 -18.87 9.33 -16.42
N LEU A 178 -17.85 8.80 -15.73
CA LEU A 178 -16.46 9.02 -16.09
C LEU A 178 -16.11 8.38 -17.44
N SER A 179 -16.57 7.14 -17.70
CA SER A 179 -16.37 6.47 -18.98
C SER A 179 -17.02 7.22 -20.14
N ASP A 180 -18.25 7.72 -19.95
CA ASP A 180 -18.96 8.53 -20.93
C ASP A 180 -18.17 9.81 -21.23
N PHE A 181 -17.75 10.53 -20.19
CA PHE A 181 -16.90 11.71 -20.35
C PHE A 181 -15.59 11.40 -21.08
N LEU A 182 -14.86 10.36 -20.66
CA LEU A 182 -13.58 9.98 -21.27
C LEU A 182 -13.73 9.58 -22.75
N SER A 183 -14.90 9.06 -23.15
CA SER A 183 -15.16 8.73 -24.56
C SER A 183 -15.15 9.97 -25.45
N THR A 184 -15.61 11.10 -24.93
CA THR A 184 -15.61 12.38 -25.66
C THR A 184 -14.22 12.99 -25.83
N VAL A 185 -13.25 12.60 -24.99
CA VAL A 185 -11.87 13.14 -24.99
C VAL A 185 -10.82 12.07 -25.31
N SER A 186 -11.22 10.88 -25.77
CA SER A 186 -10.29 9.75 -25.96
C SER A 186 -9.12 10.06 -26.91
N GLY A 187 -9.30 10.98 -27.86
CA GLY A 187 -8.26 11.39 -28.80
C GLY A 187 -7.14 12.24 -28.19
N SER A 188 -7.37 12.89 -27.04
CA SER A 188 -6.35 13.69 -26.34
C SER A 188 -5.63 12.91 -25.22
N LEU A 189 -6.14 11.72 -24.88
CA LEU A 189 -5.54 10.84 -23.88
C LEU A 189 -4.24 10.20 -24.39
N CYS A 190 -3.26 10.04 -23.51
CA CYS A 190 -2.07 9.25 -23.80
C CYS A 190 -2.42 7.76 -23.95
N SER A 191 -1.53 6.98 -24.57
CA SER A 191 -1.75 5.56 -24.82
C SER A 191 -2.05 4.74 -23.56
N ASP A 192 -1.45 5.10 -22.42
CA ASP A 192 -1.77 4.48 -21.13
C ASP A 192 -3.20 4.78 -20.69
N CYS A 193 -3.65 6.02 -20.84
CA CYS A 193 -4.99 6.44 -20.44
C CYS A 193 -6.07 5.85 -21.35
N GLN A 194 -5.80 5.71 -22.64
CA GLN A 194 -6.69 5.01 -23.58
C GLN A 194 -6.90 3.55 -23.14
N ARG A 195 -5.85 2.86 -22.70
CA ARG A 195 -5.96 1.50 -22.14
C ARG A 195 -6.70 1.48 -20.80
N ARG A 196 -6.37 2.41 -19.90
CA ARG A 196 -6.98 2.51 -18.55
C ARG A 196 -8.47 2.82 -18.62
N GLN A 197 -8.91 3.63 -19.57
CA GLN A 197 -10.32 3.96 -19.77
C GLN A 197 -11.19 2.70 -19.93
N GLN A 198 -10.68 1.67 -20.63
CA GLN A 198 -11.43 0.44 -20.88
C GLN A 198 -11.44 -0.52 -19.68
N ARG A 199 -10.37 -0.56 -18.88
CA ARG A 199 -10.24 -1.50 -17.74
C ARG A 199 -10.66 -0.88 -16.41
N ASN A 200 -10.05 0.25 -16.05
CA ASN A 200 -10.29 0.95 -14.80
C ASN A 200 -10.21 2.48 -15.00
N PRO A 201 -11.32 3.13 -15.40
CA PRO A 201 -11.31 4.54 -15.82
C PRO A 201 -10.86 5.50 -14.72
N LEU A 202 -10.99 5.12 -13.44
CA LEU A 202 -10.49 5.90 -12.31
C LEU A 202 -8.98 6.17 -12.39
N ARG A 203 -8.20 5.25 -12.98
CA ARG A 203 -6.74 5.37 -13.14
C ARG A 203 -6.31 6.45 -14.14
N VAL A 204 -7.25 6.96 -14.94
CA VAL A 204 -6.98 8.11 -15.82
C VAL A 204 -6.78 9.38 -14.99
N LEU A 205 -7.50 9.52 -13.87
CA LEU A 205 -7.38 10.66 -12.96
C LEU A 205 -6.01 10.72 -12.24
N ASP A 206 -5.29 9.59 -12.20
CA ASP A 206 -3.93 9.52 -11.64
C ASP A 206 -2.85 9.94 -12.66
N CYS A 207 -3.21 10.20 -13.92
CA CYS A 207 -2.26 10.47 -14.99
C CYS A 207 -1.42 11.72 -14.72
N LYS A 208 -0.12 11.62 -14.97
CA LYS A 208 0.81 12.74 -14.81
C LYS A 208 1.15 13.45 -16.11
N VAL A 209 0.72 12.92 -17.27
CA VAL A 209 0.95 13.51 -18.59
C VAL A 209 0.13 14.81 -18.72
N PRO A 210 0.75 15.96 -19.05
CA PRO A 210 0.05 17.24 -19.13
C PRO A 210 -1.14 17.26 -20.08
N SER A 211 -1.07 16.57 -21.23
CA SER A 211 -2.17 16.52 -22.19
C SER A 211 -3.42 15.77 -21.69
N CYS A 212 -3.28 15.00 -20.60
CA CYS A 212 -4.37 14.24 -19.98
C CYS A 212 -4.96 14.95 -18.75
N ARG A 213 -4.42 16.11 -18.34
CA ARG A 213 -4.89 16.87 -17.18
C ARG A 213 -5.90 17.93 -17.55
#